data_AF-A0A9D4R0S9-F1
#
_entry.id   AF-A0A9D4R0S9-F1
#
_cell.length_a   1.000
_cell.length_b   1.000
_cell.length_c   1.000
_cell.angle_alpha   90.00
_cell.angle_beta   90.00
_cell.angle_gamma   90.00
#
_symmetry.space_group_name_H-M   'P 1'
#
loop_
_entity.id
_entity.type
_entity.pdbx_description
1 polymer ?
#
loop_
_entity_poly.entity_id
_entity_poly.type
_entity_poly.pdbx_seq_one_letter_code
_entity_poly.pdbx_strand_id
1 'polypeptide(L)'
;MLKDSECKSLDLSSFQSLETLYLRGERITIQPSAFHGLTQLEELQLEGCECQGLDLSSCQNLKSIDLRGERFTLKPSAFHGLTQLEELQLEG
;
A
#
# COMPACT_ATOMS: atom_id res chain seq x y z
N MET A 1 12.91 18.14 -17.28
CA MET A 1 12.81 16.70 -16.96
C MET A 1 11.59 16.48 -16.10
N LEU A 2 10.41 16.33 -16.70
CA LEU A 2 9.21 15.81 -16.05
C LEU A 2 8.48 15.06 -17.16
N LYS A 3 8.65 13.74 -17.20
CA LYS A 3 7.70 12.91 -17.93
C LYS A 3 6.57 12.65 -16.96
N ASP A 4 5.61 13.56 -16.95
CA ASP A 4 4.21 13.27 -16.63
C ASP A 4 3.76 12.18 -17.61
N SER A 5 4.18 10.95 -17.32
CA SER A 5 3.65 9.76 -17.96
C SER A 5 2.38 9.49 -17.19
N GLU A 6 1.24 9.53 -17.89
CA GLU A 6 -0.11 9.28 -17.38
C GLU A 6 -0.19 8.05 -16.47
N CYS A 7 0.22 8.19 -15.22
CA CYS A 7 0.10 7.15 -14.25
C CYS A 7 -1.24 7.35 -13.56
N LYS A 8 -2.12 6.36 -13.69
CA LYS A 8 -3.40 6.35 -12.99
C LYS A 8 -3.09 6.27 -11.50
N SER A 9 -2.97 7.42 -10.84
CA SER A 9 -2.86 7.50 -9.39
C SER A 9 -4.13 6.92 -8.80
N LEU A 10 -3.99 5.85 -8.02
CA LEU A 10 -5.10 5.28 -7.29
C LEU A 10 -5.27 6.06 -5.98
N ASP A 11 -6.41 6.74 -5.82
CA ASP A 11 -6.81 7.38 -4.57
C ASP A 11 -7.89 6.53 -3.89
N LEU A 12 -7.57 5.99 -2.71
CA LEU A 12 -8.47 5.15 -1.93
C LEU A 12 -9.00 5.87 -0.67
N SER A 13 -8.73 7.16 -0.50
CA SER A 13 -9.06 7.91 0.73
C SER A 13 -10.56 7.93 1.09
N SER A 14 -11.44 7.68 0.12
CA SER A 14 -12.89 7.60 0.31
C SER A 14 -13.39 6.23 0.79
N PHE A 15 -12.56 5.18 0.75
CA PHE A 15 -12.96 3.81 1.11
C PHE A 15 -12.63 3.48 2.57
N GLN A 16 -13.08 4.33 3.51
CA GLN A 16 -12.72 4.23 4.94
C GLN A 16 -13.19 2.92 5.62
N SER A 17 -14.17 2.23 5.05
CA SER A 17 -14.68 0.93 5.52
C SER A 17 -14.06 -0.25 4.78
N LEU A 18 -13.02 -0.05 3.99
CA LEU A 18 -12.36 -1.13 3.27
C LEU A 18 -11.59 -2.02 4.25
N GLU A 19 -11.95 -3.30 4.31
CA GLU A 19 -11.29 -4.31 5.16
C GLU A 19 -10.23 -5.09 4.39
N THR A 20 -10.41 -5.26 3.08
CA THR A 20 -9.51 -6.06 2.27
C THR A 20 -9.23 -5.36 0.94
N LEU A 21 -7.95 -5.30 0.55
CA LEU A 21 -7.51 -4.71 -0.70
C LEU A 21 -6.57 -5.66 -1.45
N TYR A 22 -7.06 -6.17 -2.59
CA TYR A 22 -6.27 -6.91 -3.57
C TYR A 22 -6.11 -6.05 -4.82
N LEU A 23 -4.88 -5.67 -5.14
CA LEU A 23 -4.57 -4.94 -6.37
C LEU A 23 -3.52 -5.69 -7.18
N ARG A 24 -3.82 -5.86 -8.46
CA ARG A 24 -2.90 -6.44 -9.43
C ARG A 24 -2.80 -5.55 -10.65
N GLY A 25 -1.60 -5.13 -11.04
CA GLY A 25 -1.43 -4.43 -12.31
C GLY A 25 -0.07 -3.81 -12.55
N GLU A 26 0.58 -4.24 -13.64
CA GLU A 26 1.93 -3.88 -14.10
C GLU A 26 2.21 -2.38 -14.35
N ARG A 27 1.22 -1.50 -14.20
CA ARG A 27 1.31 -0.05 -14.49
C ARG A 27 0.54 0.82 -13.51
N ILE A 28 0.25 0.31 -12.32
CA ILE A 28 -0.39 1.09 -11.26
C ILE A 28 0.72 1.67 -10.38
N THR A 29 0.85 3.00 -10.36
CA THR A 29 1.65 3.66 -9.32
C THR A 29 0.77 4.08 -8.18
N ILE A 30 1.09 3.57 -6.98
CA ILE A 30 0.39 3.90 -5.76
C ILE A 30 1.15 5.02 -5.06
N GLN A 31 0.42 6.08 -4.73
CA GLN A 31 0.97 7.24 -4.03
C GLN A 31 1.14 6.94 -2.53
N PRO A 32 2.12 7.56 -1.84
CA PRO A 32 2.34 7.38 -0.41
C PRO A 32 1.07 7.53 0.45
N SER A 33 0.18 8.44 0.06
CA SER A 33 -1.02 8.78 0.80
C SER A 33 -2.24 7.93 0.43
N ALA A 34 -2.12 6.98 -0.50
CA ALA A 34 -3.25 6.20 -0.99
C ALA A 34 -3.95 5.39 0.11
N PHE A 35 -3.19 4.97 1.13
CA PHE A 35 -3.71 4.18 2.26
C PHE A 35 -4.08 5.03 3.48
N HIS A 36 -3.94 6.36 3.39
CA HIS A 36 -4.22 7.25 4.50
C HIS A 36 -5.70 7.14 4.90
N GLY A 37 -5.95 6.84 6.18
CA GLY A 37 -7.30 6.75 6.71
C GLY A 37 -8.03 5.44 6.42
N LEU A 38 -7.39 4.46 5.78
CA LEU A 38 -7.90 3.08 5.68
C LEU A 38 -7.70 2.34 7.02
N THR A 39 -8.29 2.86 8.09
CA THR A 39 -8.11 2.33 9.45
C THR A 39 -8.75 0.97 9.63
N GLN A 40 -9.74 0.61 8.81
CA GLN A 40 -10.40 -0.70 8.84
C GLN A 40 -9.69 -1.78 8.03
N LEU A 41 -8.63 -1.44 7.29
CA LEU A 41 -7.95 -2.39 6.43
C LEU A 41 -7.23 -3.45 7.27
N GLU A 42 -7.58 -4.72 7.04
CA GLU A 42 -7.02 -5.90 7.69
C GLU A 42 -6.06 -6.67 6.76
N GLU A 43 -6.34 -6.68 5.46
CA GLU A 43 -5.56 -7.43 4.46
C GLU A 43 -5.16 -6.53 3.28
N LEU A 44 -3.87 -6.51 2.97
CA LEU A 44 -3.32 -5.79 1.83
C LEU A 44 -2.45 -6.72 0.98
N GLN A 45 -2.81 -6.88 -0.29
CA GLN A 45 -1.97 -7.56 -1.27
C GLN A 45 -1.83 -6.71 -2.53
N LEU A 46 -0.58 -6.44 -2.90
CA LEU A 46 -0.20 -5.71 -4.11
C LEU A 46 0.67 -6.62 -4.99
N GLU A 47 0.28 -6.80 -6.25
CA GLU A 47 1.03 -7.58 -7.25
C GLU A 47 1.21 -6.81 -8.57
N GLY A 48 2.44 -6.71 -9.06
CA GLY A 48 2.83 -5.93 -10.21
C GLY A 48 2.69 -4.41 -10.08
N CYS A 49 2.48 -3.84 -8.89
CA CYS A 49 2.36 -2.38 -8.72
C CYS A 49 3.73 -1.70 -8.46
N GLU A 50 3.76 -0.38 -8.66
CA GLU A 50 4.90 0.46 -8.30
C GLU A 50 4.52 1.37 -7.12
N CYS A 51 5.30 1.33 -6.04
CA CYS A 51 5.01 2.11 -4.83
C CYS A 51 6.22 2.96 -4.44
N GLN A 52 6.14 4.28 -4.55
CA GLN A 52 7.21 5.16 -4.04
C GLN A 52 6.86 5.68 -2.65
N GLY A 53 7.69 5.40 -1.65
CA GLY A 53 7.51 5.92 -0.29
C GLY A 53 6.25 5.40 0.41
N LEU A 54 5.97 4.10 0.29
CA LEU A 54 4.83 3.45 0.93
C LEU A 54 4.81 3.72 2.44
N ASP A 55 3.63 4.04 2.95
CA ASP A 55 3.37 4.35 4.36
C ASP A 55 2.02 3.75 4.77
N LEU A 56 2.06 2.72 5.60
CA LEU A 56 0.89 2.00 6.10
C LEU A 56 0.64 2.29 7.59
N SER A 57 1.35 3.25 8.18
CA SER A 57 1.29 3.54 9.62
C SER A 57 -0.11 3.93 10.13
N SER A 58 -1.01 4.39 9.25
CA SER A 58 -2.41 4.66 9.57
C SER A 58 -3.33 3.44 9.56
N CYS A 59 -2.91 2.33 8.96
CA CYS A 59 -3.72 1.13 8.78
C CYS A 59 -3.54 0.17 9.96
N GLN A 60 -3.89 0.64 11.17
CA GLN A 60 -3.58 -0.03 12.44
C GLN A 60 -4.26 -1.41 12.64
N ASN A 61 -5.26 -1.74 11.82
CA ASN A 61 -5.94 -3.03 11.82
C ASN A 61 -5.33 -4.06 10.86
N LEU A 62 -4.24 -3.73 10.15
CA LEU A 62 -3.58 -4.68 9.24
C LEU A 62 -3.08 -5.90 10.01
N LYS A 63 -3.49 -7.07 9.51
CA LYS A 63 -3.09 -8.41 9.97
C LYS A 63 -2.19 -9.09 8.96
N SER A 64 -2.42 -8.88 7.66
CA SER A 64 -1.60 -9.48 6.60
C SER A 64 -1.23 -8.44 5.53
N ILE A 65 0.06 -8.42 5.19
CA ILE A 65 0.63 -7.58 4.13
C ILE A 65 1.45 -8.46 3.20
N ASP A 66 1.10 -8.46 1.91
CA ASP A 66 1.84 -9.13 0.84
C ASP A 66 2.21 -8.12 -0.27
N LEU A 67 3.51 -7.84 -0.37
CA LEU A 67 4.09 -6.91 -1.34
C LEU A 67 5.17 -7.60 -2.20
N ARG A 68 4.99 -8.88 -2.54
CA ARG A 68 5.95 -9.65 -3.33
C ARG A 68 5.94 -9.26 -4.80
N GLY A 69 7.13 -9.14 -5.40
CA GLY A 69 7.28 -8.85 -6.83
C GLY A 69 7.03 -7.39 -7.20
N GLU A 70 7.03 -6.51 -6.20
CA GLU A 70 6.70 -5.09 -6.33
C GLU A 70 7.97 -4.24 -6.52
N ARG A 71 7.87 -3.15 -7.30
CA ARG A 71 8.91 -2.09 -7.28
C ARG A 71 8.53 -1.07 -6.23
N PHE A 72 8.97 -1.29 -4.98
CA PHE A 72 8.63 -0.40 -3.88
C PHE A 72 9.82 0.21 -3.15
N THR A 73 9.58 1.39 -2.60
CA THR A 73 10.41 1.99 -1.55
C THR A 73 9.54 2.24 -0.34
N LEU A 74 10.05 1.93 0.84
CA LEU A 74 9.34 2.11 2.11
C LEU A 74 9.82 3.40 2.78
N LYS A 75 8.91 4.10 3.47
CA LYS A 75 9.35 5.06 4.49
C LYS A 75 9.94 4.32 5.70
N PRO A 76 10.87 4.94 6.46
CA PRO A 76 11.43 4.33 7.67
C PRO A 76 10.36 3.90 8.70
N SER A 77 9.22 4.60 8.72
CA SER A 77 8.10 4.34 9.62
C SER A 77 6.92 3.64 8.94
N ALA A 78 7.13 3.01 7.76
CA ALA A 78 6.03 2.48 6.94
C ALA A 78 5.12 1.49 7.69
N PHE A 79 5.67 0.75 8.66
CA PHE A 79 4.94 -0.25 9.46
C PHE A 79 4.81 0.16 10.93
N HIS A 80 5.10 1.42 11.27
CA HIS A 80 5.02 1.88 12.65
C HIS A 80 3.59 1.76 13.17
N GLY A 81 3.42 1.18 14.36
CA GLY A 81 2.11 1.06 15.02
C GLY A 81 1.23 -0.09 14.51
N LEU A 82 1.70 -0.93 13.59
CA LEU A 82 0.98 -2.12 13.12
C LEU A 82 1.05 -3.26 14.15
N THR A 83 0.43 -3.07 15.32
CA THR A 83 0.49 -4.01 16.45
C THR A 83 -0.30 -5.30 16.24
N GLN A 84 -1.18 -5.32 15.23
CA GLN A 84 -2.00 -6.48 14.88
C GLN A 84 -1.43 -7.28 13.69
N LEU A 85 -0.26 -6.89 13.18
CA LEU A 85 0.35 -7.54 12.02
C LEU A 85 0.83 -8.95 12.40
N GLU A 86 0.28 -9.95 11.72
CA GLU A 86 0.59 -11.37 11.90
C GLU A 86 1.50 -11.87 10.77
N GLU A 87 1.26 -11.39 9.55
CA GLU A 87 1.98 -11.82 8.34
C GLU A 87 2.52 -10.62 7.56
N LEU A 88 3.81 -10.68 7.22
CA LEU A 88 4.49 -9.67 6.40
C LEU A 88 5.37 -10.37 5.36
N GLN A 89 5.01 -10.24 4.08
CA GLN A 89 5.78 -10.75 2.96
C GLN A 89 6.31 -9.57 2.13
N LEU A 90 7.63 -9.40 2.14
CA LEU A 90 8.35 -8.40 1.35
C LEU A 90 9.37 -9.13 0.48
N GLU A 91 9.17 -9.11 -0.83
CA GLU A 91 10.10 -9.67 -1.80
C GLU A 91 10.22 -8.69 -2.98
N GLY A 92 11.43 -8.24 -3.27
CA GLY A 92 11.73 -7.23 -4.28
C GLY A 92 12.83 -7.65 -5.24
#